data_AF-A0A3Q3GAL7-F1
#
_entry.id   AF-A0A3Q3GAL7-F1
#
_cell.length_a   1.000
_cell.length_b   1.000
_cell.length_c   1.000
_cell.angle_alpha   90.00
_cell.angle_beta   90.00
_cell.angle_gamma   90.00
#
_symmetry.space_group_name_H-M   'P 1'
#
loop_
_entity.id
_entity.type
_entity.pdbx_description
1 polymer ?
#
loop_
_entity_poly.entity_id
_entity_poly.type
_entity_poly.pdbx_seq_one_letter_code
_entity_poly.pdbx_strand_id
1 'polypeptide(L)'
;MPSETKADVDLDPDSTCGSMWEEDVTQALKELDERCEEEEADFSGMSSQDEGDADCFPEIQASPPPSPFLSAILAAFQPVAYDNEEDAWRCHVNQMLSDTDGSSAVYTFHVFSRLFQNIQKKFGSITHSSVRFLGERLQRMGNQFLSSLEVMTSRSQCPTVLLDAETLVSCGLLETLKFSVLELQEHLDTYNAKREAAEHWLENCRKTFGDKDSSQRPNTHAEELELCRRLYKLHFQLLLLFQAYCKLISRVDTIKREAEVTNMSEELTILESCLKEAETGNDGQEDVCMSDAAQTNTETAIQSLIESLRARDFSSALSQVKIFRSLWPDDIFGNETDDAVQTLLHIYFRHQTLGQTGCLAVVGPSRDLSQASTRLMELNLQIREALSQAQACQTHTTMVSTGL
;
A
#
# COMPACT_ATOMS: atom_id res chain seq x y z
N MET A 1 -11.15 -4.33 70.59
CA MET A 1 -9.76 -3.86 70.69
C MET A 1 -8.92 -5.03 71.18
N PRO A 2 -7.81 -5.44 70.53
CA PRO A 2 -7.13 -4.98 69.30
C PRO A 2 -7.41 -5.96 68.13
N SER A 3 -6.88 -5.94 66.90
CA SER A 3 -5.67 -5.41 66.26
C SER A 3 -5.94 -5.16 64.76
N GLU A 4 -5.49 -4.03 64.22
CA GLU A 4 -5.56 -3.70 62.79
C GLU A 4 -4.47 -4.42 61.99
N THR A 5 -4.88 -5.16 60.96
CA THR A 5 -3.99 -5.76 59.96
C THR A 5 -3.99 -4.84 58.73
N LYS A 6 -2.80 -4.39 58.35
CA LYS A 6 -2.52 -3.57 57.16
C LYS A 6 -2.70 -4.43 55.91
N ALA A 7 -3.53 -4.00 54.97
CA ALA A 7 -3.69 -4.65 53.68
C ALA A 7 -2.59 -4.17 52.72
N ASP A 8 -1.83 -5.13 52.16
CA ASP A 8 -0.96 -4.92 51.00
C ASP A 8 -1.83 -4.75 49.75
N VAL A 9 -1.53 -3.73 48.96
CA VAL A 9 -2.05 -3.56 47.60
C VAL A 9 -0.91 -3.97 46.67
N ASP A 10 -1.08 -5.13 46.03
CA ASP A 10 -0.25 -5.59 44.92
C ASP A 10 -0.35 -4.58 43.77
N LEU A 11 0.79 -4.03 43.36
CA LEU A 11 0.91 -3.23 42.14
C LEU A 11 1.34 -4.17 41.01
N ASP A 12 0.49 -4.25 40.00
CA ASP A 12 0.66 -5.03 38.77
C ASP A 12 1.83 -4.45 37.94
N PRO A 13 2.87 -5.24 37.58
CA PRO A 13 4.10 -4.70 36.97
C PRO A 13 4.00 -4.36 35.47
N ASP A 14 2.88 -4.61 34.80
CA ASP A 14 2.76 -4.42 33.34
C ASP A 14 2.24 -3.05 32.88
N SER A 15 1.87 -2.15 33.79
CA SER A 15 1.30 -0.83 33.40
C SER A 15 2.34 0.21 32.95
N THR A 16 3.65 -0.05 33.09
CA THR A 16 4.68 0.99 32.86
C THR A 16 5.29 0.93 31.46
N CYS A 17 4.99 -0.10 30.67
CA CYS A 17 5.59 -0.25 29.34
C CYS A 17 4.90 0.61 28.28
N GLY A 18 3.58 0.81 28.34
CA GLY A 18 2.83 1.53 27.28
C GLY A 18 3.08 3.04 27.22
N SER A 19 3.32 3.70 28.36
CA SER A 19 3.36 5.16 28.44
C SER A 19 4.63 5.79 27.86
N MET A 20 5.77 5.09 27.93
CA MET A 20 7.04 5.61 27.38
C MET A 20 6.98 5.76 25.85
N TRP A 21 6.37 4.80 25.15
CA TRP A 21 6.27 4.84 23.68
C TRP A 21 5.32 5.93 23.19
N GLU A 22 4.21 6.15 23.89
CA GLU A 22 3.26 7.21 23.55
C GLU A 22 3.88 8.60 23.71
N GLU A 23 4.67 8.82 24.77
CA GLU A 23 5.35 10.10 25.00
C GLU A 23 6.44 10.37 23.95
N ASP A 24 7.22 9.35 23.57
CA ASP A 24 8.28 9.46 22.57
C ASP A 24 7.74 9.69 21.14
N VAL A 25 6.63 9.05 20.78
CA VAL A 25 5.92 9.26 19.51
C VAL A 25 5.29 10.65 19.48
N THR A 26 4.68 11.10 20.59
CA THR A 26 4.09 12.44 20.70
C THR A 26 5.16 13.53 20.55
N GLN A 27 6.35 13.34 21.13
CA GLN A 27 7.47 14.26 20.95
C GLN A 27 8.00 14.26 19.51
N ALA A 28 8.04 13.10 18.83
CA ALA A 28 8.42 13.01 17.42
C ALA A 28 7.42 13.74 16.50
N LEU A 29 6.11 13.62 16.80
CA LEU A 29 5.04 14.34 16.10
C LEU A 29 5.13 15.86 16.33
N LYS A 30 5.45 16.30 17.56
CA LYS A 30 5.59 17.71 17.91
C LYS A 30 6.78 18.40 17.21
N GLU A 31 7.90 17.70 17.03
CA GLU A 31 9.08 18.20 16.28
C GLU A 31 8.89 18.20 14.74
N LEU A 32 7.85 17.53 14.24
CA LEU A 32 7.43 17.57 12.84
C LEU A 32 6.58 18.80 12.51
N ASP A 33 5.78 19.24 13.48
CA ASP A 33 4.82 20.34 13.36
C ASP A 33 5.48 21.73 13.37
N GLU A 34 6.56 21.92 14.15
CA GLU A 34 7.21 23.23 14.36
C GLU A 34 7.88 23.88 13.12
N ARG A 35 7.74 23.35 11.90
CA ARG A 35 8.31 23.95 10.67
C ARG A 35 7.43 23.86 9.41
N CYS A 36 6.14 23.57 9.51
CA CYS A 36 5.20 23.79 8.40
C CYS A 36 4.68 25.24 8.48
N GLU A 37 5.39 26.19 7.87
CA GLU A 37 4.73 27.44 7.47
C GLU A 37 4.02 27.18 6.14
N GLU A 38 2.70 27.10 6.20
CA GLU A 38 1.81 26.99 5.05
C GLU A 38 1.69 28.38 4.39
N GLU A 39 2.09 28.49 3.12
CA GLU A 39 1.64 29.60 2.27
C GLU A 39 0.26 29.22 1.70
N GLU A 40 -0.80 29.81 2.25
CA GLU A 40 -2.14 29.71 1.68
C GLU A 40 -2.19 30.45 0.33
N ALA A 41 -2.61 29.75 -0.72
CA ALA A 41 -3.01 30.35 -1.98
C ALA A 41 -4.54 30.39 -2.07
N ASP A 42 -5.10 31.58 -1.88
CA ASP A 42 -6.49 31.93 -2.16
C ASP A 42 -6.83 31.66 -3.64
N PHE A 43 -7.76 30.74 -3.91
CA PHE A 43 -8.42 30.63 -5.22
C PHE A 43 -9.92 30.78 -5.07
N SER A 44 -10.38 32.01 -5.20
CA SER A 44 -11.78 32.37 -5.37
C SER A 44 -12.20 32.33 -6.85
N GLY A 45 -13.30 31.61 -7.14
CA GLY A 45 -14.30 32.01 -8.14
C GLY A 45 -14.13 31.46 -9.56
N MET A 46 -15.09 30.64 -10.02
CA MET A 46 -16.24 31.10 -10.82
C MET A 46 -17.11 29.89 -11.19
N SER A 47 -18.37 29.93 -10.75
CA SER A 47 -19.45 29.09 -11.25
C SER A 47 -19.99 29.70 -12.54
N SER A 48 -20.19 28.89 -13.58
CA SER A 48 -21.10 29.19 -14.67
C SER A 48 -21.87 27.94 -15.10
N GLN A 49 -23.15 28.02 -14.80
CA GLN A 49 -24.28 27.24 -15.27
C GLN A 49 -24.43 27.39 -16.80
N ASP A 50 -24.61 26.29 -17.53
CA ASP A 50 -25.21 26.33 -18.86
C ASP A 50 -26.09 25.09 -19.07
N GLU A 51 -27.34 25.33 -19.40
CA GLU A 51 -28.35 24.33 -19.75
C GLU A 51 -28.51 24.28 -21.28
N GLY A 52 -28.69 23.07 -21.81
CA GLY A 52 -29.32 22.84 -23.11
C GLY A 52 -28.37 22.45 -24.24
N ASP A 53 -28.39 21.18 -24.66
CA ASP A 53 -29.25 20.81 -25.79
C ASP A 53 -29.28 19.28 -25.97
N ALA A 54 -30.50 18.76 -26.12
CA ALA A 54 -30.77 17.37 -26.41
C ALA A 54 -30.65 17.14 -27.91
N ASP A 55 -29.50 16.65 -28.37
CA ASP A 55 -29.36 16.13 -29.73
C ASP A 55 -29.38 14.60 -29.74
N CYS A 56 -30.42 14.10 -30.40
CA CYS A 56 -30.78 12.73 -30.67
C CYS A 56 -29.66 12.01 -31.45
N PHE A 57 -28.85 11.21 -30.76
CA PHE A 57 -27.96 10.25 -31.42
C PHE A 57 -28.76 9.02 -31.88
N PRO A 58 -28.43 8.40 -33.04
CA PRO A 58 -29.12 7.22 -33.52
C PRO A 58 -28.93 6.06 -32.53
N GLU A 59 -30.01 5.35 -32.22
CA GLU A 59 -29.99 4.12 -31.42
C GLU A 59 -29.00 3.11 -32.03
N ILE A 60 -27.78 3.11 -31.49
CA ILE A 60 -26.85 1.99 -31.64
C ILE A 60 -27.60 0.80 -31.06
N GLN A 61 -27.81 -0.24 -31.88
CA GLN A 61 -28.34 -1.51 -31.39
C GLN A 61 -27.47 -1.97 -30.22
N ALA A 62 -27.97 -1.73 -29.00
CA ALA A 62 -27.29 -2.15 -27.80
C ALA A 62 -27.17 -3.67 -27.87
N SER A 63 -25.93 -4.16 -27.75
CA SER A 63 -25.64 -5.55 -27.47
C SER A 63 -26.60 -6.05 -26.38
N PRO A 64 -27.08 -7.30 -26.42
CA PRO A 64 -27.84 -7.84 -25.30
C PRO A 64 -27.03 -7.61 -24.01
N PRO A 65 -27.70 -7.22 -22.90
CA PRO A 65 -27.00 -6.96 -21.65
C PRO A 65 -26.21 -8.21 -21.23
N PRO A 66 -25.02 -8.03 -20.61
CA PRO A 66 -24.20 -9.15 -20.16
C PRO A 66 -25.00 -10.07 -19.23
N SER A 67 -24.65 -11.35 -19.21
CA SER A 67 -25.28 -12.30 -18.28
C SER A 67 -25.07 -11.82 -16.83
N PRO A 68 -25.94 -12.21 -15.87
CA PRO A 68 -25.74 -11.86 -14.46
C PRO A 68 -24.37 -12.30 -13.93
N PHE A 69 -23.87 -13.43 -14.45
CA PHE A 69 -22.53 -13.95 -14.17
C PHE A 69 -21.43 -13.01 -14.68
N LEU A 70 -21.47 -12.65 -15.97
CA LEU A 70 -20.53 -11.69 -16.54
C LEU A 70 -20.59 -10.34 -15.84
N SER A 71 -21.79 -9.86 -15.52
CA SER A 71 -22.00 -8.57 -14.85
C SER A 71 -21.36 -8.54 -13.46
N ALA A 72 -21.49 -9.62 -12.69
CA ALA A 72 -20.87 -9.74 -11.38
C ALA A 72 -19.34 -9.82 -11.44
N ILE A 73 -18.80 -10.46 -12.47
CA ILE A 73 -17.35 -10.50 -12.71
C ILE A 73 -16.86 -9.13 -13.17
N LEU A 74 -17.50 -8.50 -14.15
CA LEU A 74 -17.16 -7.15 -14.63
C LEU A 74 -17.21 -6.10 -13.51
N ALA A 75 -18.20 -6.18 -12.63
CA ALA A 75 -18.32 -5.30 -11.46
C ALA A 75 -17.21 -5.50 -10.40
N ALA A 76 -16.32 -6.48 -10.59
CA ALA A 76 -15.19 -6.76 -9.71
C ALA A 76 -13.84 -6.32 -10.28
N PHE A 77 -13.81 -5.85 -11.53
CA PHE A 77 -12.60 -5.34 -12.17
C PHE A 77 -12.76 -3.84 -12.37
N GLN A 78 -11.75 -3.09 -11.91
CA GLN A 78 -11.78 -1.64 -12.00
C GLN A 78 -11.70 -1.25 -13.50
N PRO A 79 -12.67 -0.50 -14.06
CA PRO A 79 -12.75 -0.27 -15.50
C PRO A 79 -11.65 0.61 -16.10
N VAL A 80 -10.71 1.12 -15.29
CA VAL A 80 -9.83 2.21 -15.70
C VAL A 80 -8.37 1.85 -15.44
N ALA A 81 -7.66 1.57 -16.53
CA ALA A 81 -6.20 1.62 -16.55
C ALA A 81 -5.77 3.08 -16.38
N TYR A 82 -5.21 3.41 -15.23
CA TYR A 82 -4.56 4.71 -15.02
C TYR A 82 -3.08 4.58 -15.37
N ASP A 83 -2.54 5.58 -16.06
CA ASP A 83 -1.11 5.63 -16.41
C ASP A 83 -0.20 5.83 -15.18
N ASN A 84 -0.76 6.29 -14.05
CA ASN A 84 -0.05 6.63 -12.83
C ASN A 84 -0.84 6.17 -11.57
N GLU A 85 -0.19 5.41 -10.68
CA GLU A 85 -0.82 4.89 -9.47
C GLU A 85 -1.19 5.98 -8.45
N GLU A 86 -0.47 7.11 -8.43
CA GLU A 86 -0.83 8.26 -7.58
C GLU A 86 -2.11 8.94 -8.07
N ASP A 87 -2.33 9.01 -9.39
CA ASP A 87 -3.55 9.56 -9.99
C ASP A 87 -4.73 8.60 -9.83
N ALA A 88 -4.49 7.29 -9.97
CA ALA A 88 -5.46 6.24 -9.69
C ALA A 88 -6.00 6.35 -8.25
N TRP A 89 -5.10 6.51 -7.28
CA TRP A 89 -5.46 6.68 -5.88
C TRP A 89 -6.26 7.97 -5.65
N ARG A 90 -5.83 9.10 -6.22
CA ARG A 90 -6.58 10.37 -6.09
C ARG A 90 -7.99 10.27 -6.66
N CYS A 91 -8.15 9.62 -7.81
CA CYS A 91 -9.48 9.39 -8.40
C CYS A 91 -10.32 8.49 -7.49
N HIS A 92 -9.73 7.41 -6.97
CA HIS A 92 -10.37 6.51 -6.03
C HIS A 92 -10.85 7.22 -4.76
N VAL A 93 -10.03 8.10 -4.17
CA VAL A 93 -10.43 8.91 -3.00
C VAL A 93 -11.67 9.75 -3.30
N ASN A 94 -11.72 10.42 -4.44
CA ASN A 94 -12.88 11.23 -4.84
C ASN A 94 -14.15 10.36 -5.05
N GLN A 95 -14.00 9.19 -5.66
CA GLN A 95 -15.08 8.23 -5.85
C GLN A 95 -15.60 7.70 -4.50
N MET A 96 -14.68 7.33 -3.59
CA MET A 96 -14.98 6.86 -2.24
C MET A 96 -15.84 7.84 -1.44
N LEU A 97 -15.61 9.14 -1.56
CA LEU A 97 -16.39 10.15 -0.85
C LEU A 97 -17.84 10.23 -1.33
N SER A 98 -18.08 9.87 -2.59
CA SER A 98 -19.42 9.84 -3.20
C SER A 98 -20.06 8.46 -3.15
N ASP A 99 -19.34 7.43 -2.67
CA ASP A 99 -19.79 6.04 -2.67
C ASP A 99 -20.90 5.82 -1.65
N THR A 100 -22.03 5.29 -2.09
CA THR A 100 -23.21 5.00 -1.25
C THR A 100 -23.53 3.52 -1.16
N ASP A 101 -22.99 2.70 -2.05
CA ASP A 101 -23.36 1.29 -2.21
C ASP A 101 -22.16 0.34 -2.11
N GLY A 102 -20.96 0.88 -1.86
CA GLY A 102 -19.73 0.12 -1.73
C GLY A 102 -19.09 -0.28 -3.06
N SER A 103 -19.65 0.16 -4.19
CA SER A 103 -19.16 -0.16 -5.53
C SER A 103 -17.74 0.36 -5.78
N SER A 104 -17.36 1.46 -5.15
CA SER A 104 -15.98 1.96 -5.20
C SER A 104 -15.15 1.32 -4.07
N ALA A 105 -15.71 1.19 -2.87
CA ALA A 105 -15.02 0.73 -1.67
C ALA A 105 -14.35 -0.64 -1.80
N VAL A 106 -14.95 -1.56 -2.54
CA VAL A 106 -14.38 -2.89 -2.81
C VAL A 106 -13.01 -2.84 -3.50
N TYR A 107 -12.67 -1.75 -4.20
CA TYR A 107 -11.40 -1.59 -4.91
C TYR A 107 -10.28 -0.98 -4.04
N THR A 108 -10.59 -0.44 -2.86
CA THR A 108 -9.65 0.34 -2.04
C THR A 108 -8.34 -0.38 -1.78
N PHE A 109 -8.40 -1.66 -1.40
CA PHE A 109 -7.21 -2.45 -1.08
C PHE A 109 -6.35 -2.71 -2.31
N HIS A 110 -6.97 -2.94 -3.48
CA HIS A 110 -6.26 -3.14 -4.73
C HIS A 110 -5.53 -1.87 -5.17
N VAL A 111 -6.25 -0.73 -5.23
CA VAL A 111 -5.67 0.56 -5.64
C VAL A 111 -4.54 0.96 -4.70
N PHE A 112 -4.75 0.86 -3.39
CA PHE A 112 -3.71 1.18 -2.41
C PHE A 112 -2.51 0.24 -2.50
N SER A 113 -2.72 -1.07 -2.72
CA SER A 113 -1.62 -2.03 -2.85
C SER A 113 -0.69 -1.67 -4.02
N ARG A 114 -1.26 -1.32 -5.19
CA ARG A 114 -0.47 -0.86 -6.35
C ARG A 114 0.29 0.43 -6.04
N LEU A 115 -0.39 1.42 -5.44
CA LEU A 115 0.25 2.66 -5.00
C LEU A 115 1.40 2.39 -4.04
N PHE A 116 1.18 1.55 -3.02
CA PHE A 116 2.17 1.25 -1.99
C PHE A 116 3.40 0.55 -2.56
N GLN A 117 3.22 -0.35 -3.53
CA GLN A 117 4.33 -0.96 -4.27
C GLN A 117 5.16 0.08 -5.03
N ASN A 118 4.51 1.07 -5.66
CA ASN A 118 5.22 2.18 -6.32
C ASN A 118 5.97 3.05 -5.29
N ILE A 119 5.34 3.36 -4.16
CA ILE A 119 5.96 4.07 -3.03
C ILE A 119 7.21 3.32 -2.53
N GLN A 120 7.12 2.01 -2.32
CA GLN A 120 8.25 1.17 -1.89
C GLN A 120 9.43 1.23 -2.87
N LYS A 121 9.17 1.22 -4.19
CA LYS A 121 10.21 1.36 -5.22
C LYS A 121 10.90 2.72 -5.14
N LYS A 122 10.12 3.82 -5.11
CA LYS A 122 10.64 5.20 -5.00
C LYS A 122 11.42 5.38 -3.68
N PHE A 123 10.88 4.88 -2.58
CA PHE A 123 11.49 4.89 -1.25
C PHE A 123 12.82 4.13 -1.20
N GLY A 124 12.89 2.97 -1.85
CA GLY A 124 14.14 2.22 -2.00
C GLY A 124 15.20 3.01 -2.75
N SER A 125 14.83 3.61 -3.88
CA SER A 125 15.75 4.42 -4.70
C SER A 125 16.33 5.60 -3.91
N ILE A 126 15.48 6.44 -3.30
CA ILE A 126 15.95 7.61 -2.55
C ILE A 126 16.79 7.21 -1.33
N THR A 127 16.44 6.13 -0.63
CA THR A 127 17.18 5.65 0.54
C THR A 127 18.56 5.15 0.13
N HIS A 128 18.66 4.32 -0.91
CA HIS A 128 19.95 3.85 -1.42
C HIS A 128 20.83 5.01 -1.91
N SER A 129 20.28 5.94 -2.70
CA SER A 129 21.05 7.10 -3.17
C SER A 129 21.51 7.99 -2.02
N SER A 130 20.67 8.20 -1.01
CA SER A 130 21.02 8.99 0.17
C SER A 130 22.13 8.34 0.99
N VAL A 131 22.01 7.04 1.29
CA VAL A 131 23.03 6.29 2.04
C VAL A 131 24.36 6.21 1.28
N ARG A 132 24.32 6.06 -0.05
CA ARG A 132 25.52 6.12 -0.90
C ARG A 132 26.22 7.47 -0.78
N PHE A 133 25.49 8.57 -0.59
CA PHE A 133 26.08 9.90 -0.40
C PHE A 133 26.79 10.06 0.96
N LEU A 134 26.32 9.42 2.02
CA LEU A 134 26.86 9.57 3.38
C LEU A 134 28.34 9.16 3.51
N GLY A 135 29.16 9.95 4.21
CA GLY A 135 30.54 9.64 4.53
C GLY A 135 30.69 8.57 5.61
N GLU A 136 31.94 8.13 5.87
CA GLU A 136 32.26 7.05 6.82
C GLU A 136 31.69 7.26 8.24
N ARG A 137 31.61 8.52 8.68
CA ARG A 137 31.12 8.90 10.02
C ARG A 137 29.64 8.55 10.24
N LEU A 138 28.84 8.60 9.19
CA LEU A 138 27.39 8.34 9.24
C LEU A 138 27.02 6.97 8.66
N GLN A 139 27.99 6.12 8.31
CA GLN A 139 27.75 4.79 7.74
C GLN A 139 26.90 3.90 8.65
N ARG A 140 27.11 3.96 9.96
CA ARG A 140 26.28 3.18 10.91
C ARG A 140 24.80 3.57 10.81
N MET A 141 24.51 4.87 10.72
CA MET A 141 23.15 5.37 10.54
C MET A 141 22.60 5.01 9.16
N GLY A 142 23.44 5.10 8.13
CA GLY A 142 23.13 4.61 6.78
C GLY A 142 22.68 3.15 6.77
N ASN A 143 23.37 2.28 7.51
CA ASN A 143 22.99 0.88 7.65
C ASN A 143 21.65 0.69 8.38
N GLN A 144 21.32 1.52 9.37
CA GLN A 144 20.01 1.48 10.03
C GLN A 144 18.88 1.85 9.06
N PHE A 145 19.07 2.86 8.20
CA PHE A 145 18.13 3.18 7.13
C PHE A 145 17.96 2.00 6.16
N LEU A 146 19.05 1.35 5.75
CA LEU A 146 18.97 0.16 4.88
C LEU A 146 18.24 -1.00 5.57
N SER A 147 18.45 -1.23 6.87
CA SER A 147 17.69 -2.24 7.62
C SER A 147 16.19 -1.89 7.70
N SER A 148 15.84 -0.61 7.85
CA SER A 148 14.44 -0.17 7.81
C SER A 148 13.83 -0.38 6.43
N LEU A 149 14.57 -0.08 5.36
CA LEU A 149 14.17 -0.33 3.98
C LEU A 149 13.95 -1.83 3.72
N GLU A 150 14.85 -2.69 4.22
CA GLU A 150 14.72 -4.14 4.08
C GLU A 150 13.41 -4.64 4.68
N VAL A 151 13.08 -4.22 5.91
CA VAL A 151 11.80 -4.58 6.54
C VAL A 151 10.63 -4.04 5.72
N MET A 152 10.71 -2.79 5.24
CA MET A 152 9.69 -2.13 4.44
C MET A 152 9.49 -2.73 3.04
N THR A 153 10.42 -3.51 2.51
CA THR A 153 10.31 -4.10 1.16
C THR A 153 10.07 -5.60 1.20
N SER A 154 10.59 -6.30 2.21
CA SER A 154 10.49 -7.76 2.32
C SER A 154 9.36 -8.26 3.23
N ARG A 155 8.95 -7.48 4.24
CA ARG A 155 8.01 -7.94 5.30
C ARG A 155 6.68 -7.20 5.38
N SER A 156 6.49 -6.18 4.55
CA SER A 156 5.29 -5.33 4.52
C SER A 156 4.55 -5.43 3.18
N GLN A 157 4.49 -6.63 2.61
CA GLN A 157 3.67 -6.86 1.42
C GLN A 157 2.19 -6.77 1.78
N CYS A 158 1.45 -5.97 1.03
CA CYS A 158 0.01 -5.82 1.22
C CYS A 158 -0.71 -7.15 0.93
N PRO A 159 -1.58 -7.64 1.82
CA PRO A 159 -2.43 -8.78 1.49
C PRO A 159 -3.46 -8.39 0.42
N THR A 160 -3.84 -9.35 -0.41
CA THR A 160 -4.98 -9.25 -1.31
C THR A 160 -6.26 -9.40 -0.51
N VAL A 161 -7.13 -8.41 -0.59
CA VAL A 161 -8.44 -8.40 0.06
C VAL A 161 -9.53 -8.49 -1.00
N LEU A 162 -10.40 -9.48 -0.88
CA LEU A 162 -11.52 -9.75 -1.77
C LEU A 162 -12.81 -9.67 -0.97
N LEU A 163 -13.65 -8.71 -1.34
CA LEU A 163 -14.92 -8.38 -0.70
C LEU A 163 -15.94 -8.04 -1.79
N ASP A 164 -17.19 -8.46 -1.63
CA ASP A 164 -18.30 -7.89 -2.39
C ASP A 164 -18.89 -6.65 -1.70
N ALA A 165 -19.50 -5.78 -2.50
CA ALA A 165 -20.01 -4.49 -2.05
C ALA A 165 -21.15 -4.66 -1.03
N GLU A 166 -21.98 -5.69 -1.22
CA GLU A 166 -23.10 -6.00 -0.33
C GLU A 166 -22.62 -6.45 1.06
N THR A 167 -21.58 -7.29 1.14
CA THR A 167 -20.91 -7.65 2.40
C THR A 167 -20.32 -6.42 3.09
N LEU A 168 -19.65 -5.56 2.34
CA LEU A 168 -19.02 -4.35 2.86
C LEU A 168 -20.07 -3.38 3.46
N VAL A 169 -21.21 -3.21 2.79
CA VAL A 169 -22.31 -2.37 3.27
C VAL A 169 -23.06 -3.02 4.44
N SER A 170 -23.38 -4.31 4.34
CA SER A 170 -24.16 -5.02 5.38
C SER A 170 -23.41 -5.12 6.72
N CYS A 171 -22.09 -5.27 6.69
CA CYS A 171 -21.23 -5.23 7.88
C CYS A 171 -20.91 -3.80 8.38
N GLY A 172 -21.50 -2.76 7.77
CA GLY A 172 -21.29 -1.37 8.19
C GLY A 172 -19.86 -0.84 7.97
N LEU A 173 -19.09 -1.47 7.07
CA LEU A 173 -17.69 -1.15 6.84
C LEU A 173 -17.50 0.10 5.97
N LEU A 174 -18.48 0.48 5.14
CA LEU A 174 -18.34 1.55 4.14
C LEU A 174 -17.87 2.89 4.73
N GLU A 175 -18.61 3.43 5.70
CA GLU A 175 -18.26 4.71 6.33
C GLU A 175 -16.91 4.63 7.04
N THR A 176 -16.66 3.50 7.69
CA THR A 176 -15.38 3.19 8.33
C THR A 176 -14.23 3.22 7.33
N LEU A 177 -14.40 2.70 6.11
CA LEU A 177 -13.40 2.76 5.04
C LEU A 177 -13.20 4.17 4.51
N LYS A 178 -14.26 4.97 4.34
CA LYS A 178 -14.13 6.37 3.88
C LYS A 178 -13.19 7.17 4.77
N PHE A 179 -13.35 7.08 6.09
CA PHE A 179 -12.44 7.74 7.02
C PHE A 179 -11.01 7.18 6.95
N SER A 180 -10.84 5.86 6.81
CA SER A 180 -9.50 5.27 6.64
C SER A 180 -8.82 5.69 5.33
N VAL A 181 -9.57 5.86 4.25
CA VAL A 181 -9.05 6.35 2.97
C VAL A 181 -8.55 7.79 3.12
N LEU A 182 -9.27 8.64 3.86
CA LEU A 182 -8.83 10.00 4.18
C LEU A 182 -7.57 10.01 5.06
N GLU A 183 -7.49 9.16 6.09
CA GLU A 183 -6.28 9.00 6.93
C GLU A 183 -5.07 8.57 6.08
N LEU A 184 -5.26 7.62 5.15
CA LEU A 184 -4.22 7.19 4.22
C LEU A 184 -3.79 8.32 3.27
N GLN A 185 -4.76 9.08 2.74
CA GLN A 185 -4.49 10.22 1.87
C GLN A 185 -3.65 11.29 2.57
N GLU A 186 -3.99 11.64 3.81
CA GLU A 186 -3.23 12.62 4.60
C GLU A 186 -1.78 12.16 4.85
N HIS A 187 -1.61 10.88 5.21
CA HIS A 187 -0.28 10.32 5.38
C HIS A 187 0.54 10.30 4.09
N LEU A 188 -0.11 10.05 2.96
CA LEU A 188 0.48 10.04 1.63
C LEU A 188 0.93 11.45 1.20
N ASP A 189 0.10 12.47 1.41
CA ASP A 189 0.44 13.85 1.05
C ASP A 189 1.64 14.35 1.84
N THR A 190 1.64 14.10 3.16
CA THR A 190 2.80 14.40 4.00
C THR A 190 4.04 13.60 3.56
N TYR A 191 3.88 12.32 3.18
CA TYR A 191 4.99 11.50 2.68
C TYR A 191 5.59 12.09 1.40
N ASN A 192 4.75 12.50 0.45
CA ASN A 192 5.19 13.11 -0.81
C ASN A 192 5.96 14.41 -0.57
N ALA A 193 5.48 15.28 0.32
CA ALA A 193 6.20 16.49 0.70
C ALA A 193 7.58 16.17 1.34
N LYS A 194 7.67 15.15 2.20
CA LYS A 194 8.97 14.72 2.77
C LYS A 194 9.88 14.09 1.71
N ARG A 195 9.32 13.33 0.76
CA ARG A 195 10.05 12.69 -0.34
C ARG A 195 10.72 13.76 -1.20
N GLU A 196 9.93 14.72 -1.69
CA GLU A 196 10.43 15.84 -2.51
C GLU A 196 11.50 16.65 -1.77
N ALA A 197 11.28 16.93 -0.48
CA ALA A 197 12.26 17.64 0.34
C ALA A 197 13.60 16.88 0.47
N ALA A 198 13.57 15.55 0.55
CA ALA A 198 14.77 14.72 0.63
C ALA A 198 15.45 14.58 -0.75
N GLU A 199 14.68 14.38 -1.82
CA GLU A 199 15.19 14.28 -3.19
C GLU A 199 15.85 15.57 -3.64
N HIS A 200 15.20 16.71 -3.39
CA HIS A 200 15.72 18.03 -3.73
C HIS A 200 17.02 18.33 -2.99
N TRP A 201 17.10 17.99 -1.69
CA TRP A 201 18.32 18.16 -0.90
C TRP A 201 19.46 17.30 -1.46
N LEU A 202 19.20 16.02 -1.71
CA LEU A 202 20.17 15.09 -2.25
C LEU A 202 20.68 15.52 -3.63
N GLU A 203 19.79 16.02 -4.50
CA GLU A 203 20.17 16.53 -5.81
C GLU A 203 21.04 17.78 -5.72
N ASN A 204 20.72 18.70 -4.81
CA ASN A 204 21.55 19.87 -4.55
C ASN A 204 22.93 19.48 -4.02
N CYS A 205 23.00 18.49 -3.13
CA CYS A 205 24.26 17.92 -2.67
C CYS A 205 25.09 17.35 -3.84
N ARG A 206 24.49 16.54 -4.71
CA ARG A 206 25.18 15.99 -5.90
C ARG A 206 25.69 17.07 -6.84
N LYS A 207 24.89 18.11 -7.11
CA LYS A 207 25.30 19.25 -7.95
C LYS A 207 26.47 20.04 -7.34
N THR A 208 26.51 20.16 -6.01
CA THR A 208 27.50 20.99 -5.32
C THR A 208 28.82 20.27 -5.08
N PHE A 209 28.77 18.98 -4.73
CA PHE A 209 29.93 18.19 -4.28
C PHE A 209 30.37 17.12 -5.28
N GLY A 210 29.58 16.84 -6.32
CA GLY A 210 29.81 15.77 -7.28
C GLY A 210 29.28 14.42 -6.80
N ASP A 211 29.18 13.45 -7.72
CA ASP A 211 28.96 12.06 -7.34
C ASP A 211 30.28 11.46 -6.83
N LYS A 212 30.22 10.47 -5.92
CA LYS A 212 31.40 9.92 -5.21
C LYS A 212 32.50 9.35 -6.13
N ASP A 213 32.24 9.17 -7.42
CA ASP A 213 33.25 8.80 -8.43
C ASP A 213 34.14 9.97 -8.89
N SER A 214 33.80 11.21 -8.52
CA SER A 214 34.60 12.40 -8.82
C SER A 214 35.35 12.87 -7.57
N SER A 215 36.66 12.59 -7.55
CA SER A 215 37.58 12.71 -6.41
C SER A 215 37.92 14.13 -5.95
N GLN A 216 37.01 15.10 -6.03
CA GLN A 216 37.39 16.52 -5.90
C GLN A 216 36.90 17.28 -4.66
N ARG A 217 35.89 16.86 -3.89
CA ARG A 217 35.57 17.53 -2.61
C ARG A 217 34.96 16.60 -1.56
N PRO A 218 35.44 16.62 -0.29
CA PRO A 218 34.72 15.99 0.80
C PRO A 218 33.40 16.74 1.04
N ASN A 219 32.28 16.00 1.08
CA ASN A 219 30.99 16.52 1.56
C ASN A 219 31.17 17.16 2.94
N THR A 220 30.49 18.28 3.23
CA THR A 220 30.54 18.87 4.57
C THR A 220 29.63 18.06 5.49
N HIS A 221 30.13 17.73 6.68
CA HIS A 221 29.40 16.97 7.71
C HIS A 221 27.99 17.52 8.01
N ALA A 222 27.79 18.83 7.87
CA ALA A 222 26.49 19.48 8.06
C ALA A 222 25.45 19.07 6.99
N GLU A 223 25.85 18.94 5.73
CA GLU A 223 24.89 18.57 4.67
C GLU A 223 24.50 17.10 4.74
N GLU A 224 25.46 16.22 5.09
CA GLU A 224 25.17 14.80 5.32
C GLU A 224 24.21 14.60 6.49
N LEU A 225 24.36 15.38 7.58
CA LEU A 225 23.43 15.34 8.71
C LEU A 225 22.03 15.86 8.37
N GLU A 226 21.92 16.95 7.58
CA GLU A 226 20.60 17.43 7.14
C GLU A 226 19.93 16.43 6.19
N LEU A 227 20.71 15.74 5.34
CA LEU A 227 20.20 14.64 4.53
C LEU A 227 19.67 13.51 5.42
N CYS A 228 20.42 13.08 6.45
CA CYS A 228 19.95 12.10 7.42
C CYS A 228 18.67 12.54 8.13
N ARG A 229 18.54 13.83 8.49
CA ARG A 229 17.32 14.36 9.12
C ARG A 229 16.11 14.26 8.20
N ARG A 230 16.27 14.63 6.92
CA ARG A 230 15.21 14.53 5.92
C ARG A 230 14.83 13.08 5.64
N LEU A 231 15.83 12.20 5.55
CA LEU A 231 15.64 10.77 5.34
C LEU A 231 14.92 10.13 6.53
N TYR A 232 15.25 10.52 7.77
CA TYR A 232 14.53 10.10 8.97
C TYR A 232 13.06 10.49 8.92
N LYS A 233 12.74 11.75 8.60
CA LYS A 233 11.35 12.22 8.47
C LYS A 233 10.58 11.44 7.40
N LEU A 234 11.24 11.11 6.28
CA LEU A 234 10.66 10.29 5.24
C LEU A 234 10.36 8.85 5.71
N HIS A 235 11.33 8.20 6.37
CA HIS A 235 11.16 6.85 6.93
C HIS A 235 10.04 6.80 7.97
N PHE A 236 9.99 7.81 8.85
CA PHE A 236 8.94 7.94 9.86
C PHE A 236 7.56 8.08 9.22
N GLN A 237 7.43 8.97 8.22
CA GLN A 237 6.14 9.18 7.57
C GLN A 237 5.66 7.94 6.81
N LEU A 238 6.57 7.20 6.17
CA LEU A 238 6.20 5.93 5.52
C LEU A 238 5.75 4.87 6.52
N LEU A 239 6.37 4.83 7.72
CA LEU A 239 5.89 3.97 8.81
C LEU A 239 4.46 4.34 9.23
N LEU A 240 4.14 5.63 9.37
CA LEU A 240 2.78 6.06 9.71
C LEU A 240 1.76 5.66 8.63
N LEU A 241 2.11 5.86 7.36
CA LEU A 241 1.29 5.41 6.23
C LEU A 241 1.05 3.89 6.28
N PHE A 242 2.10 3.11 6.53
CA PHE A 242 2.00 1.66 6.66
C PHE A 242 1.15 1.25 7.87
N GLN A 243 1.26 1.95 9.00
CA GLN A 243 0.44 1.72 10.19
C GLN A 243 -1.04 2.02 9.95
N ALA A 244 -1.36 3.11 9.26
CA ALA A 244 -2.73 3.42 8.86
C ALA A 244 -3.30 2.30 7.96
N TYR A 245 -2.50 1.75 7.05
CA TYR A 245 -2.91 0.58 6.26
C TYR A 245 -3.09 -0.69 7.11
N CYS A 246 -2.23 -0.94 8.10
CA CYS A 246 -2.39 -2.06 9.03
C CYS A 246 -3.70 -1.95 9.82
N LYS A 247 -4.08 -0.75 10.26
CA LYS A 247 -5.38 -0.50 10.92
C LYS A 247 -6.54 -0.81 9.96
N LEU A 248 -6.40 -0.42 8.69
CA LEU A 248 -7.40 -0.68 7.66
C LEU A 248 -7.62 -2.18 7.45
N ILE A 249 -6.56 -2.97 7.32
CA ILE A 249 -6.63 -4.43 7.22
C ILE A 249 -7.25 -5.05 8.47
N SER A 250 -6.89 -4.57 9.65
CA SER A 250 -7.42 -5.08 10.92
C SER A 250 -8.95 -4.91 11.04
N ARG A 251 -9.53 -3.91 10.36
CA ARG A 251 -10.99 -3.72 10.27
C ARG A 251 -11.66 -4.84 9.47
N VAL A 252 -11.04 -5.28 8.37
CA VAL A 252 -11.51 -6.44 7.58
C VAL A 252 -11.39 -7.74 8.37
N ASP A 253 -10.30 -7.93 9.11
CA ASP A 253 -10.13 -9.11 9.97
C ASP A 253 -11.14 -9.18 11.13
N THR A 254 -11.72 -8.04 11.52
CA THR A 254 -12.81 -8.01 12.50
C THR A 254 -14.09 -8.59 11.90
N ILE A 255 -14.44 -8.18 10.68
CA ILE A 255 -15.64 -8.64 9.95
C ILE A 255 -15.54 -10.12 9.56
N LYS A 256 -14.32 -10.59 9.28
CA LYS A 256 -14.02 -12.01 9.05
C LYS A 256 -14.49 -12.96 10.17
N ARG A 257 -14.74 -12.43 11.37
CA ARG A 257 -15.19 -13.21 12.54
C ARG A 257 -16.70 -13.12 12.78
N GLU A 258 -17.44 -12.36 11.96
CA GLU A 258 -18.89 -12.25 12.06
C GLU A 258 -19.56 -13.55 11.56
N ALA A 259 -20.62 -13.98 12.25
CA ALA A 259 -21.26 -15.26 11.99
C ALA A 259 -21.98 -15.33 10.63
N GLU A 260 -22.34 -14.17 10.07
CA GLU A 260 -23.03 -14.04 8.78
C GLU A 260 -22.03 -14.00 7.61
N VAL A 261 -20.73 -14.05 7.89
CA VAL A 261 -19.66 -13.93 6.89
C VAL A 261 -18.96 -15.26 6.66
N THR A 262 -18.99 -15.72 5.41
CA THR A 262 -18.25 -16.86 4.88
C THR A 262 -16.83 -16.43 4.54
N ASN A 263 -15.87 -16.90 5.34
CA ASN A 263 -14.45 -16.63 5.16
C ASN A 263 -13.79 -17.67 4.22
N MET A 264 -13.37 -17.22 3.04
CA MET A 264 -12.69 -18.01 2.01
C MET A 264 -11.17 -17.82 1.98
N SER A 265 -10.58 -17.13 2.98
CA SER A 265 -9.13 -16.86 3.05
C SER A 265 -8.27 -18.12 2.88
N GLU A 266 -8.63 -19.21 3.56
CA GLU A 266 -7.81 -20.43 3.57
C GLU A 266 -7.81 -21.11 2.20
N GLU A 267 -8.99 -21.28 1.60
CA GLU A 267 -9.14 -21.87 0.26
C GLU A 267 -8.33 -21.08 -0.77
N LEU A 268 -8.47 -19.75 -0.78
CA LEU A 268 -7.74 -18.92 -1.74
C LEU A 268 -6.25 -18.84 -1.45
N THR A 269 -5.80 -18.97 -0.19
CA THR A 269 -4.37 -19.05 0.11
C THR A 269 -3.75 -20.34 -0.45
N ILE A 270 -4.47 -21.45 -0.36
CA ILE A 270 -4.03 -22.72 -0.97
C ILE A 270 -3.96 -22.56 -2.49
N LEU A 271 -5.01 -21.97 -3.09
CA LEU A 271 -5.04 -21.71 -4.53
C LEU A 271 -3.89 -20.80 -4.98
N GLU A 272 -3.62 -19.72 -4.23
CA GLU A 272 -2.49 -18.81 -4.49
C GLU A 272 -1.15 -19.56 -4.46
N SER A 273 -0.92 -20.41 -3.46
CA SER A 273 0.31 -21.22 -3.35
C SER A 273 0.47 -22.13 -4.56
N CYS A 274 -0.58 -22.86 -4.94
CA CYS A 274 -0.53 -23.77 -6.08
C CYS A 274 -0.29 -23.02 -7.40
N LEU A 275 -0.90 -21.85 -7.59
CA LEU A 275 -0.68 -21.01 -8.77
C LEU A 275 0.76 -20.48 -8.83
N LYS A 276 1.31 -19.99 -7.71
CA LYS A 276 2.71 -19.53 -7.64
C LYS A 276 3.70 -20.65 -7.90
N GLU A 277 3.46 -21.84 -7.34
CA GLU A 277 4.27 -23.03 -7.60
C GLU A 277 4.26 -23.39 -9.10
N ALA A 278 3.08 -23.42 -9.73
CA ALA A 278 2.94 -23.68 -11.16
C ALA A 278 3.62 -22.61 -12.02
N GLU A 279 3.53 -21.34 -11.64
CA GLU A 279 4.19 -20.23 -12.36
C GLU A 279 5.72 -20.36 -12.34
N THR A 280 6.30 -20.74 -11.20
CA THR A 280 7.76 -20.94 -11.08
C THR A 280 8.27 -22.20 -11.77
N GLY A 281 7.41 -23.22 -11.93
CA GLY A 281 7.75 -24.47 -12.62
C GLY A 281 7.62 -24.41 -14.15
N ASN A 282 6.95 -23.39 -14.68
CA ASN A 282 6.63 -23.26 -16.09
C ASN A 282 7.74 -22.54 -16.89
N ASP A 283 8.93 -23.16 -16.94
CA ASP A 283 10.06 -22.73 -17.79
C ASP A 283 9.95 -23.24 -19.24
N GLY A 284 8.90 -24.00 -19.56
CA GLY A 284 8.60 -24.53 -20.88
C GLY A 284 7.36 -23.87 -21.46
N GLN A 285 7.42 -23.48 -22.74
CA GLN A 285 6.24 -23.08 -23.49
C GLN A 285 5.35 -24.32 -23.69
N GLU A 286 4.48 -24.61 -22.72
CA GLU A 286 3.46 -25.64 -22.87
C GLU A 286 2.43 -25.15 -23.90
N ASP A 287 2.30 -25.91 -24.99
CA ASP A 287 1.29 -25.69 -26.02
C ASP A 287 -0.08 -26.01 -25.39
N VAL A 288 -0.74 -24.98 -24.84
CA VAL A 288 -2.07 -25.15 -24.25
C VAL A 288 -3.07 -25.41 -25.37
N CYS A 289 -3.64 -26.61 -25.38
CA CYS A 289 -4.73 -26.98 -26.29
C CYS A 289 -6.01 -26.25 -25.86
N MET A 290 -6.19 -25.03 -26.35
CA MET A 290 -7.42 -24.25 -26.14
C MET A 290 -8.48 -24.66 -27.16
N SER A 291 -9.70 -24.87 -26.70
CA SER A 291 -10.84 -25.01 -27.61
C SER A 291 -11.11 -23.69 -28.32
N ASP A 292 -11.36 -23.73 -29.63
CA ASP A 292 -11.76 -22.57 -30.44
C ASP A 292 -12.95 -21.81 -29.82
N ALA A 293 -13.82 -22.49 -29.06
CA ALA A 293 -14.97 -21.90 -28.38
C ALA A 293 -14.59 -20.90 -27.25
N ALA A 294 -13.47 -21.13 -26.56
CA ALA A 294 -13.01 -20.28 -25.45
C ALA A 294 -12.46 -18.92 -25.92
N GLN A 295 -12.15 -18.78 -27.21
CA GLN A 295 -11.66 -17.54 -27.81
C GLN A 295 -12.79 -16.68 -28.42
N THR A 296 -14.04 -17.14 -28.37
CA THR A 296 -15.15 -16.48 -29.07
C THR A 296 -15.71 -15.27 -28.32
N ASN A 297 -15.74 -15.31 -26.99
CA ASN A 297 -16.19 -14.20 -26.14
C ASN A 297 -15.62 -14.34 -24.71
N THR A 298 -15.71 -13.24 -23.96
CA THR A 298 -15.20 -13.15 -22.59
C THR A 298 -15.85 -14.15 -21.62
N GLU A 299 -17.13 -14.50 -21.81
CA GLU A 299 -17.84 -15.46 -20.94
C GLU A 299 -17.31 -16.87 -21.07
N THR A 300 -17.12 -17.34 -22.31
CA THR A 300 -16.59 -18.67 -22.57
C THR A 300 -15.11 -18.76 -22.16
N ALA A 301 -14.36 -17.67 -22.28
CA ALA A 301 -13.00 -17.57 -21.76
C ALA A 301 -12.94 -17.71 -20.23
N ILE A 302 -13.79 -16.98 -19.50
CA ILE A 302 -13.91 -17.12 -18.04
C ILE A 302 -14.29 -18.56 -17.67
N GLN A 303 -15.28 -19.14 -18.34
CA GLN A 303 -15.74 -20.49 -18.04
C GLN A 303 -14.62 -21.52 -18.23
N SER A 304 -13.81 -21.36 -19.28
CA SER A 304 -12.61 -22.18 -19.51
C SER A 304 -11.59 -22.04 -18.37
N LEU A 305 -11.33 -20.82 -17.89
CA LEU A 305 -10.43 -20.61 -16.73
C LEU A 305 -10.93 -21.33 -15.49
N ILE A 306 -12.23 -21.18 -15.18
CA ILE A 306 -12.83 -21.80 -14.00
C ILE A 306 -12.77 -23.33 -14.09
N GLU A 307 -12.96 -23.90 -15.27
CA GLU A 307 -12.82 -25.34 -15.51
C GLU A 307 -11.39 -25.81 -15.27
N SER A 308 -10.38 -25.11 -15.80
CA SER A 308 -8.96 -25.41 -15.56
C SER A 308 -8.61 -25.31 -14.07
N LEU A 309 -9.06 -24.27 -13.37
CA LEU A 309 -8.84 -24.09 -11.93
C LEU A 309 -9.49 -25.22 -11.11
N ARG A 310 -10.73 -25.62 -11.46
CA ARG A 310 -11.43 -26.74 -10.80
C ARG A 310 -10.77 -28.09 -11.07
N ALA A 311 -10.23 -28.29 -12.28
CA ALA A 311 -9.47 -29.46 -12.65
C ALA A 311 -8.07 -29.51 -12.01
N ARG A 312 -7.67 -28.44 -11.28
CA ARG A 312 -6.32 -28.25 -10.73
C ARG A 312 -5.22 -28.21 -11.79
N ASP A 313 -5.57 -27.81 -13.00
CA ASP A 313 -4.64 -27.58 -14.10
C ASP A 313 -4.19 -26.11 -14.09
N PHE A 314 -3.33 -25.79 -13.12
CA PHE A 314 -2.88 -24.43 -12.84
C PHE A 314 -1.98 -23.85 -13.94
N SER A 315 -1.14 -24.68 -14.56
CA SER A 315 -0.30 -24.29 -15.69
C SER A 315 -1.16 -23.83 -16.88
N SER A 316 -2.20 -24.60 -17.22
CA SER A 316 -3.14 -24.21 -18.26
C SER A 316 -3.89 -22.93 -17.91
N ALA A 317 -4.37 -22.77 -16.66
CA ALA A 317 -5.07 -21.56 -16.25
C ALA A 317 -4.19 -20.29 -16.36
N LEU A 318 -2.91 -20.37 -15.98
CA LEU A 318 -1.96 -19.27 -16.10
C LEU A 318 -1.69 -18.90 -17.56
N SER A 319 -1.47 -19.90 -18.40
CA SER A 319 -1.25 -19.72 -19.83
C SER A 319 -2.49 -19.17 -20.54
N GLN A 320 -3.69 -19.62 -20.14
CA GLN A 320 -4.97 -19.09 -20.62
C GLN A 320 -5.11 -17.60 -20.33
N VAL A 321 -4.85 -17.15 -19.10
CA VAL A 321 -4.89 -15.72 -18.77
C VAL A 321 -3.93 -14.92 -19.65
N LYS A 322 -2.70 -15.40 -19.85
CA LYS A 322 -1.73 -14.73 -20.72
C LYS A 322 -2.24 -14.61 -22.16
N ILE A 323 -2.86 -15.65 -22.71
CA ILE A 323 -3.47 -15.62 -24.05
C ILE A 323 -4.66 -14.65 -24.10
N PHE A 324 -5.53 -14.69 -23.09
CA PHE A 324 -6.74 -13.85 -23.05
C PHE A 324 -6.41 -12.37 -22.92
N ARG A 325 -5.32 -11.99 -22.23
CA ARG A 325 -4.79 -10.62 -22.23
C ARG A 325 -4.42 -10.12 -23.62
N SER A 326 -3.92 -10.99 -24.49
CA SER A 326 -3.60 -10.63 -25.88
C SER A 326 -4.84 -10.51 -26.76
N LEU A 327 -5.91 -11.25 -26.46
CA LEU A 327 -7.18 -11.19 -27.19
C LEU A 327 -8.05 -9.99 -26.76
N TRP A 328 -8.05 -9.69 -25.46
CA TRP A 328 -8.81 -8.62 -24.83
C TRP A 328 -7.90 -7.79 -23.91
N PRO A 329 -7.05 -6.91 -24.49
CA PRO A 329 -6.15 -6.07 -23.71
C PRO A 329 -6.94 -5.11 -22.82
N ASP A 330 -6.46 -4.94 -21.59
CA ASP A 330 -7.04 -4.05 -20.56
C ASP A 330 -8.50 -4.39 -20.17
N ASP A 331 -8.98 -5.59 -20.50
CA ASP A 331 -10.26 -6.13 -20.06
C ASP A 331 -10.09 -6.86 -18.71
N ILE A 332 -11.07 -7.67 -18.27
CA ILE A 332 -11.08 -8.41 -17.00
C ILE A 332 -9.86 -9.29 -16.74
N PHE A 333 -9.08 -9.62 -17.78
CA PHE A 333 -7.88 -10.44 -17.67
C PHE A 333 -6.63 -9.60 -17.32
N GLY A 334 -6.75 -8.27 -17.32
CA GLY A 334 -5.66 -7.32 -17.07
C GLY A 334 -4.76 -7.12 -18.28
N ASN A 335 -3.60 -6.51 -18.04
CA ASN A 335 -2.54 -6.30 -19.01
C ASN A 335 -1.32 -7.20 -18.73
N GLU A 336 -0.29 -7.11 -19.58
CA GLU A 336 0.94 -7.92 -19.45
C GLU A 336 1.72 -7.67 -18.15
N THR A 337 1.57 -6.50 -17.54
CA THR A 337 2.26 -6.14 -16.29
C THR A 337 1.51 -6.56 -15.03
N ASP A 338 0.23 -6.92 -15.16
CA ASP A 338 -0.58 -7.35 -14.04
C ASP A 338 -0.25 -8.78 -13.60
N ASP A 339 -0.36 -9.05 -12.31
CA ASP A 339 -0.14 -10.36 -11.72
C ASP A 339 -1.24 -11.35 -12.18
N ALA A 340 -0.82 -12.39 -12.91
CA ALA A 340 -1.73 -13.42 -13.44
C ALA A 340 -2.36 -14.26 -12.31
N VAL A 341 -1.63 -14.52 -11.23
CA VAL A 341 -2.14 -15.22 -10.05
C VAL A 341 -3.26 -14.41 -9.41
N GLN A 342 -3.05 -13.09 -9.21
CA GLN A 342 -4.10 -12.23 -8.65
C GLN A 342 -5.33 -12.18 -9.56
N THR A 343 -5.14 -12.06 -10.87
CA THR A 343 -6.24 -12.09 -11.85
C THR A 343 -7.09 -13.36 -11.69
N LEU A 344 -6.45 -14.53 -11.62
CA LEU A 344 -7.12 -15.82 -11.43
C LEU A 344 -7.85 -15.92 -10.10
N LEU A 345 -7.25 -15.44 -9.00
CA LEU A 345 -7.88 -15.43 -7.68
C LEU A 345 -9.15 -14.57 -7.67
N HIS A 346 -9.11 -13.39 -8.29
CA HIS A 346 -10.27 -12.51 -8.43
C HIS A 346 -11.40 -13.18 -9.22
N ILE A 347 -11.09 -13.76 -10.40
CA ILE A 347 -12.07 -14.46 -11.23
C ILE A 347 -12.68 -15.64 -10.46
N TYR A 348 -11.86 -16.45 -9.79
CA TYR A 348 -12.31 -17.62 -9.03
C TYR A 348 -13.18 -17.22 -7.85
N PHE A 349 -12.75 -16.26 -7.03
CA PHE A 349 -13.52 -15.79 -5.88
C PHE A 349 -14.90 -15.26 -6.31
N ARG A 350 -14.96 -14.45 -7.37
CA ARG A 350 -16.23 -13.90 -7.88
C ARG A 350 -17.14 -14.97 -8.45
N HIS A 351 -16.59 -15.95 -9.16
CA HIS A 351 -17.38 -17.09 -9.60
C HIS A 351 -17.98 -17.84 -8.41
N GLN A 352 -17.19 -18.12 -7.36
CA GLN A 352 -17.67 -18.91 -6.22
C GLN A 352 -18.70 -18.18 -5.36
N THR A 353 -18.61 -16.86 -5.30
CA THR A 353 -19.49 -16.00 -4.49
C THR A 353 -20.71 -15.50 -5.27
N LEU A 354 -20.88 -15.93 -6.53
CA LEU A 354 -21.99 -15.48 -7.36
C LEU A 354 -23.35 -15.83 -6.72
N GLY A 355 -24.16 -14.80 -6.46
CA GLY A 355 -25.47 -14.96 -5.83
C GLY A 355 -25.43 -15.32 -4.35
N GLN A 356 -24.24 -15.25 -3.72
CA GLN A 356 -24.06 -15.38 -2.29
C GLN A 356 -23.64 -14.01 -1.72
N THR A 357 -24.18 -13.69 -0.55
CA THR A 357 -23.86 -12.48 0.20
C THR A 357 -23.05 -12.87 1.43
N GLY A 358 -22.21 -11.97 1.93
CA GLY A 358 -21.42 -12.24 3.12
C GLY A 358 -20.16 -13.05 2.83
N CYS A 359 -19.50 -12.88 1.68
CA CYS A 359 -18.27 -13.62 1.38
C CYS A 359 -17.05 -12.70 1.42
N LEU A 360 -15.96 -13.17 2.03
CA LEU A 360 -14.68 -12.45 2.00
C LEU A 360 -13.48 -13.36 1.95
N ALA A 361 -12.37 -12.82 1.48
CA ALA A 361 -11.06 -13.45 1.61
C ALA A 361 -9.95 -12.41 1.77
N VAL A 362 -9.04 -12.71 2.69
CA VAL A 362 -7.74 -12.04 2.83
C VAL A 362 -6.64 -13.05 2.57
N VAL A 363 -5.81 -12.80 1.56
CA VAL A 363 -4.80 -13.72 1.01
C VAL A 363 -3.44 -13.00 0.98
N GLY A 364 -2.35 -13.70 1.25
CA GLY A 364 -1.00 -13.12 1.16
C GLY A 364 -0.03 -13.60 2.23
N PRO A 365 1.28 -13.33 2.04
CA PRO A 365 2.35 -13.91 2.84
C PRO A 365 2.43 -13.38 4.27
N SER A 366 1.92 -12.16 4.51
CA SER A 366 1.90 -11.54 5.82
C SER A 366 0.46 -11.29 6.27
N ARG A 367 -0.16 -12.33 6.85
CA ARG A 367 -1.49 -12.22 7.46
C ARG A 367 -1.48 -11.33 8.71
N ASP A 368 -0.30 -11.08 9.27
CA ASP A 368 -0.09 -10.21 10.43
C ASP A 368 1.02 -9.20 10.14
N LEU A 369 0.60 -7.99 9.75
CA LEU A 369 1.48 -6.87 9.47
C LEU A 369 2.05 -6.22 10.75
N SER A 370 1.56 -6.59 11.94
CA SER A 370 1.96 -5.99 13.21
C SER A 370 3.45 -6.19 13.50
N GLN A 371 4.02 -7.36 13.18
CA GLN A 371 5.43 -7.64 13.41
C GLN A 371 6.34 -6.70 12.59
N ALA A 372 6.00 -6.46 11.33
CA ALA A 372 6.73 -5.53 10.48
C ALA A 372 6.60 -4.10 11.02
N SER A 373 5.39 -3.71 11.45
CA SER A 373 5.14 -2.38 12.04
C SER A 373 5.96 -2.14 13.31
N THR A 374 5.94 -3.07 14.26
CA THR A 374 6.72 -3.00 15.50
C THR A 374 8.21 -2.91 15.19
N ARG A 375 8.71 -3.72 14.26
CA ARG A 375 10.12 -3.70 13.90
C ARG A 375 10.55 -2.39 13.24
N LEU A 376 9.71 -1.82 12.39
CA LEU A 376 9.96 -0.51 11.77
C LEU A 376 9.95 0.61 12.82
N MET A 377 9.06 0.54 13.82
CA MET A 377 9.02 1.48 14.93
C MET A 377 10.32 1.44 15.76
N GLU A 378 10.79 0.25 16.12
CA GLU A 378 12.08 0.07 16.82
C GLU A 378 13.25 0.68 16.04
N LEU A 379 13.33 0.39 14.73
CA LEU A 379 14.39 0.91 13.87
C LEU A 379 14.28 2.44 13.75
N ASN A 380 13.07 2.99 13.67
CA ASN A 380 12.85 4.42 13.62
C ASN A 380 13.38 5.12 14.88
N LEU A 381 13.09 4.57 16.06
CA LEU A 381 13.60 5.10 17.34
C LEU A 381 15.13 5.04 17.40
N GLN A 382 15.74 3.92 16.97
CA GLN A 382 17.20 3.80 16.92
C GLN A 382 17.86 4.83 15.99
N ILE A 383 17.23 5.12 14.84
CA ILE A 383 17.73 6.14 13.91
C ILE A 383 17.59 7.53 14.54
N ARG A 384 16.47 7.82 15.22
CA ARG A 384 16.26 9.10 15.92
C ARG A 384 17.32 9.35 16.98
N GLU A 385 17.60 8.35 17.81
CA GLU A 385 18.67 8.42 18.83
C GLU A 385 20.03 8.67 18.20
N ALA A 386 20.38 7.92 17.15
CA ALA A 386 21.64 8.09 16.44
C ALA A 386 21.76 9.50 15.84
N LEU A 387 20.66 10.06 15.32
CA LEU A 387 20.61 11.41 14.76
C LEU A 387 20.84 12.47 15.84
N SER A 388 20.18 12.34 16.99
CA SER A 388 20.36 13.25 18.14
C SER A 388 21.81 13.26 18.65
N GLN A 389 22.43 12.07 18.78
CA GLN A 389 23.83 11.94 19.18
C GLN A 389 24.78 12.60 18.17
N ALA A 390 24.54 12.41 16.88
CA ALA A 390 25.38 13.01 15.83
C ALA A 390 25.27 14.54 15.78
N GLN A 391 24.08 15.08 16.06
CA GLN A 391 23.83 16.53 16.18
C GLN A 391 24.55 17.13 17.40
N ALA A 392 24.50 16.47 18.56
CA ALA A 392 25.19 16.94 19.77
C ALA A 392 26.72 17.03 19.58
N CYS A 393 27.32 16.05 18.90
CA CYS A 393 28.74 16.06 18.55
C CYS A 393 29.14 17.23 17.62
N GLN A 394 28.23 17.66 16.74
CA GLN A 394 28.45 18.81 15.87
C GLN A 394 28.51 20.11 16.67
N THR A 395 27.56 20.34 17.60
CA THR A 395 27.53 21.55 18.42
C THR A 395 28.76 21.72 19.30
N HIS A 396 29.30 20.61 19.84
CA HIS A 396 30.54 20.64 20.63
C HIS A 396 31.77 20.99 19.77
N THR A 397 31.83 20.51 18.53
CA THR A 397 32.96 20.79 17.63
C THR A 397 32.98 22.26 17.19
N THR A 398 31.80 22.87 16.94
CA THR A 398 31.69 24.28 16.56
C THR A 398 32.03 25.23 17.72
N MET A 399 31.66 24.89 18.96
CA MET A 399 32.01 25.69 20.14
C MET A 399 33.50 25.65 20.48
N VAL A 400 34.18 24.52 20.29
CA VAL A 400 35.63 24.42 20.50
C VAL A 400 36.40 25.16 19.40
N SER A 401 35.90 25.17 18.15
CA SER A 401 36.57 25.84 17.02
C SER A 401 36.38 27.36 16.97
N THR A 402 35.40 27.91 17.69
CA THR A 402 35.15 29.38 17.80
C THR A 402 35.76 30.00 19.07
N GLY A 403 36.34 29.17 19.95
CA GLY A 403 37.00 29.57 21.19
C GLY A 403 38.53 29.69 21.12
N LEU A 404 39.13 29.72 19.92
CA LEU A 404 40.56 29.88 19.69
C LEU A 404 40.90 31.16 18.93
#